data_AF-A0A0A2KHH3-F1
#
_entry.id   AF-A0A0A2KHH3-F1
#
_cell.length_a   1.000
_cell.length_b   1.000
_cell.length_c   1.000
_cell.angle_alpha   90.00
_cell.angle_beta   90.00
_cell.angle_gamma   90.00
#
_symmetry.space_group_name_H-M   'P 1'
#
loop_
_entity.id
_entity.type
_entity.pdbx_description
1 polymer ?
#
loop_
_entity_poly.entity_id
_entity_poly.type
_entity_poly.pdbx_seq_one_letter_code
_entity_poly.pdbx_strand_id
1 'polypeptide(L)'
;MFEFNDSAIEHGRQDIEGLSPSVKAYRYSGMDDFCQIISLEDDRLYGSFRVGRKAKARESGASWEGINDHSITLPQTGDTLQFSSAQNPMRIRTFHRSRLIDDCNRQNILGERDNTKNTPDEDYSPEKEDHSEHLIFFIEPTTFEHDFINSDPPIRTKTFFNPKTKILIVKMLGPAHEQATTAFNDMLKLALQPMGLNKTIQSWGNTVMLATDGTRKQADGGWGPRRPPPNAPRRPTVILEVANSETYAKLRRDTQYWIDPERQEANIAIGVNLHTKRPEITIDQWEWSSQTSRPINRTHLTISRKSDGAVYFDPYHPLPKLVIPFESLFRRPAEINREHDIVIETQELVEFASLVWEVQFEQDS
;
A
#
# COMPACT_ATOMS: atom_id res chain seq x y z
N MET A 1 -22.78 9.63 -20.91
CA MET A 1 -23.23 10.51 -19.81
C MET A 1 -23.41 9.60 -18.61
N PHE A 2 -22.48 9.67 -17.64
CA PHE A 2 -22.54 8.82 -16.45
C PHE A 2 -23.34 9.57 -15.38
N GLU A 3 -24.56 9.14 -15.11
CA GLU A 3 -25.30 9.60 -13.93
C GLU A 3 -24.78 8.83 -12.72
N PHE A 4 -23.95 9.48 -11.91
CA PHE A 4 -23.71 8.99 -10.55
C PHE A 4 -25.00 9.21 -9.77
N ASN A 5 -25.68 8.13 -9.40
CA ASN A 5 -26.85 8.21 -8.53
C ASN A 5 -26.38 8.72 -7.15
N ASP A 6 -27.08 9.67 -6.53
CA ASP A 6 -26.68 10.30 -5.26
C ASP A 6 -26.42 9.26 -4.14
N SER A 7 -27.07 8.09 -4.19
CA SER A 7 -26.82 6.97 -3.27
C SER A 7 -25.42 6.34 -3.41
N ALA A 8 -24.86 6.29 -4.61
CA ALA A 8 -23.51 5.77 -4.85
C ALA A 8 -22.43 6.69 -4.30
N ILE A 9 -22.71 8.00 -4.23
CA ILE A 9 -21.83 9.03 -3.69
C ILE A 9 -21.80 8.97 -2.15
N GLU A 10 -22.93 8.73 -1.49
CA GLU A 10 -22.96 8.54 -0.02
C GLU A 10 -22.27 7.24 0.42
N HIS A 11 -22.49 6.12 -0.28
CA HIS A 11 -21.86 4.84 0.08
C HIS A 11 -20.37 4.79 -0.30
N GLY A 12 -19.97 5.47 -1.38
CA GLY A 12 -18.57 5.60 -1.78
C GLY A 12 -17.71 6.36 -0.77
N ARG A 13 -18.34 7.20 0.08
CA ARG A 13 -17.63 7.96 1.12
C ARG A 13 -16.92 7.05 2.13
N GLN A 14 -17.48 5.87 2.43
CA GLN A 14 -16.87 4.90 3.34
C GLN A 14 -15.62 4.26 2.73
N ASP A 15 -15.65 3.97 1.43
CA ASP A 15 -14.53 3.35 0.72
C ASP A 15 -13.31 4.29 0.64
N ILE A 16 -13.55 5.59 0.45
CA ILE A 16 -12.50 6.62 0.31
C ILE A 16 -12.14 7.29 1.63
N GLU A 17 -12.81 6.94 2.73
CA GLU A 17 -12.60 7.56 4.03
C GLU A 17 -11.13 7.35 4.49
N GLY A 18 -10.52 8.36 5.09
CA GLY A 18 -9.13 8.28 5.56
C GLY A 18 -8.04 8.33 4.48
N LEU A 19 -8.40 8.30 3.19
CA LEU A 19 -7.48 8.65 2.11
C LEU A 19 -7.08 10.13 2.21
N SER A 20 -5.90 10.45 1.68
CA SER A 20 -5.43 11.84 1.62
C SER A 20 -6.41 12.71 0.82
N PRO A 21 -6.70 13.94 1.25
CA PRO A 21 -7.46 14.89 0.43
C PRO A 21 -6.82 15.20 -0.94
N SER A 22 -5.52 14.92 -1.10
CA SER A 22 -4.79 15.08 -2.35
C SER A 22 -4.93 13.90 -3.32
N VAL A 23 -5.59 12.79 -2.90
CA VAL A 23 -5.74 11.59 -3.70
C VAL A 23 -6.35 11.91 -5.06
N LYS A 24 -5.70 11.46 -6.13
CA LYS A 24 -6.18 11.69 -7.50
C LYS A 24 -7.22 10.66 -7.89
N ALA A 25 -8.28 11.13 -8.55
CA ALA A 25 -9.36 10.29 -9.06
C ALA A 25 -9.46 10.38 -10.59
N TYR A 26 -9.71 9.24 -11.22
CA TYR A 26 -9.76 9.08 -12.67
C TYR A 26 -11.02 8.33 -13.08
N ARG A 27 -11.52 8.65 -14.27
CA ARG A 27 -12.47 7.76 -14.95
C ARG A 27 -11.68 6.65 -15.63
N TYR A 28 -12.07 5.39 -15.42
CA TYR A 28 -11.45 4.28 -16.14
C TYR A 28 -11.89 4.29 -17.62
N SER A 29 -10.91 4.29 -18.53
CA SER A 29 -11.12 4.33 -19.99
C SER A 29 -10.52 3.13 -20.75
N GLY A 30 -9.92 2.18 -20.02
CA GLY A 30 -9.29 0.99 -20.57
C GLY A 30 -7.93 0.70 -19.94
N MET A 31 -7.41 -0.51 -20.14
CA MET A 31 -6.18 -0.98 -19.51
C MET A 31 -4.95 -0.20 -19.97
N ASP A 32 -4.88 0.25 -21.23
CA ASP A 32 -3.75 1.03 -21.75
C ASP A 32 -3.61 2.38 -21.02
N ASP A 33 -4.72 3.12 -20.90
CA ASP A 33 -4.75 4.41 -20.19
C ASP A 33 -4.46 4.20 -18.70
N PHE A 34 -5.00 3.12 -18.12
CA PHE A 34 -4.70 2.74 -16.74
C PHE A 34 -3.21 2.52 -16.52
N CYS A 35 -2.55 1.68 -17.32
CA CYS A 35 -1.12 1.42 -17.26
C CYS A 35 -0.27 2.70 -17.43
N GLN A 36 -0.69 3.60 -18.30
CA GLN A 36 -0.01 4.88 -18.50
C GLN A 36 -0.13 5.79 -17.27
N ILE A 37 -1.31 5.88 -16.67
CA ILE A 37 -1.53 6.62 -15.42
C ILE A 37 -0.69 6.03 -14.29
N ILE A 38 -0.71 4.70 -14.13
CA ILE A 38 0.07 3.99 -13.11
C ILE A 38 1.57 4.28 -13.26
N SER A 39 2.09 4.25 -14.49
CA SER A 39 3.50 4.52 -14.77
C SER A 39 3.87 5.99 -14.46
N LEU A 40 3.03 6.94 -14.85
CA LEU A 40 3.25 8.37 -14.59
C LEU A 40 3.22 8.69 -13.08
N GLU A 41 2.30 8.08 -12.33
CA GLU A 41 2.21 8.27 -10.89
C GLU A 41 3.32 7.51 -10.13
N ASP A 42 3.79 6.36 -10.63
CA ASP A 42 4.97 5.66 -10.10
C ASP A 42 6.24 6.50 -10.24
N ASP A 43 6.47 7.08 -11.42
CA ASP A 43 7.63 7.95 -11.67
C ASP A 43 7.56 9.23 -10.83
N ARG A 44 6.35 9.77 -10.60
CA ARG A 44 6.16 10.92 -9.72
C ARG A 44 6.50 10.61 -8.26
N LEU A 45 6.13 9.43 -7.77
CA LEU A 45 6.35 9.04 -6.37
C LEU A 45 7.76 8.50 -6.13
N TYR A 46 8.32 7.75 -7.07
CA TYR A 46 9.53 6.95 -6.89
C TYR A 46 10.59 7.17 -7.98
N GLY A 47 10.42 8.13 -8.90
CA GLY A 47 11.37 8.40 -9.97
C GLY A 47 12.77 8.78 -9.48
N SER A 48 12.86 9.55 -8.39
CA SER A 48 14.13 9.91 -7.75
C SER A 48 14.89 8.67 -7.24
N PHE A 49 14.19 7.71 -6.63
CA PHE A 49 14.77 6.44 -6.19
C PHE A 49 15.37 5.63 -7.37
N ARG A 50 14.71 5.62 -8.53
CA ARG A 50 15.22 4.90 -9.72
C ARG A 50 16.47 5.55 -10.30
N VAL A 51 16.53 6.88 -10.32
CA VAL A 51 17.70 7.62 -10.82
C VAL A 51 18.93 7.38 -9.94
N GLY A 52 18.76 7.39 -8.61
CA GLY A 52 19.85 7.06 -7.65
C GLY A 52 20.44 5.67 -7.87
N ARG A 53 19.59 4.65 -8.08
CA ARG A 53 20.05 3.28 -8.42
C ARG A 53 20.75 3.19 -9.77
N LYS A 54 20.25 3.89 -10.81
CA LYS A 54 20.89 3.91 -12.13
C LYS A 54 22.29 4.53 -12.09
N ALA A 55 22.51 5.56 -11.27
CA ALA A 55 23.83 6.16 -11.06
C ALA A 55 24.80 5.16 -10.40
N LYS A 56 24.38 4.51 -9.31
CA LYS A 56 25.20 3.50 -8.60
C LYS A 56 25.50 2.25 -9.45
N ALA A 57 24.54 1.76 -10.23
CA ALA A 57 24.76 0.59 -11.11
C ALA A 57 25.78 0.89 -12.22
N ARG A 58 25.80 2.13 -12.74
CA ARG A 58 26.82 2.60 -13.69
C ARG A 58 28.20 2.71 -13.05
N GLU A 59 28.28 3.11 -11.78
CA GLU A 59 29.52 3.13 -11.01
C GLU A 59 30.03 1.73 -10.63
N SER A 60 29.12 0.77 -10.40
CA SER A 60 29.47 -0.61 -10.05
C SER A 60 29.66 -1.54 -11.27
N GLY A 61 29.61 -1.01 -12.50
CA GLY A 61 29.81 -1.77 -13.74
C GLY A 61 28.70 -2.78 -14.07
N ALA A 62 27.52 -2.68 -13.46
CA ALA A 62 26.39 -3.57 -13.72
C ALA A 62 25.55 -3.04 -14.89
N SER A 63 25.53 -3.79 -16.00
CA SER A 63 24.71 -3.46 -17.17
C SER A 63 23.23 -3.73 -16.89
N TRP A 64 22.39 -2.71 -17.06
CA TRP A 64 20.94 -2.84 -17.11
C TRP A 64 20.45 -2.45 -18.50
N GLU A 65 19.95 -3.42 -19.26
CA GLU A 65 19.16 -3.20 -20.46
C GLU A 65 17.67 -3.13 -20.10
N GLY A 66 16.98 -2.12 -20.65
CA GLY A 66 15.52 -2.08 -20.74
C GLY A 66 14.85 -1.01 -19.86
N ILE A 67 14.55 0.14 -20.47
CA ILE A 67 13.24 0.83 -20.50
C ILE A 67 13.49 2.18 -21.20
N ASN A 68 12.83 2.37 -22.36
CA ASN A 68 12.89 3.57 -23.18
C ASN A 68 12.21 4.75 -22.47
N ASP A 69 12.88 5.90 -22.45
CA ASP A 69 12.29 7.18 -22.07
C ASP A 69 11.24 7.59 -23.13
N HIS A 70 9.99 7.76 -22.71
CA HIS A 70 8.95 8.41 -23.52
C HIS A 70 8.43 9.64 -22.76
N SER A 71 8.56 10.80 -23.39
CA SER A 71 7.98 12.07 -22.97
C SER A 71 6.44 11.99 -23.03
N ILE A 72 5.76 12.34 -21.93
CA ILE A 72 4.29 12.29 -21.80
C ILE A 72 3.76 13.62 -21.28
N THR A 73 2.69 14.11 -21.91
CA THR A 73 1.97 15.36 -21.60
C THR A 73 1.02 15.19 -20.40
N LEU A 74 0.86 16.24 -19.60
CA LEU A 74 -0.01 16.29 -18.41
C LEU A 74 -1.53 16.16 -18.74
N PRO A 75 -2.33 15.48 -17.91
CA PRO A 75 -3.78 15.36 -18.09
C PRO A 75 -4.50 16.68 -17.81
N GLN A 76 -5.58 16.96 -18.57
CA GLN A 76 -6.44 18.13 -18.37
C GLN A 76 -7.51 17.85 -17.30
N THR A 77 -7.87 18.89 -16.53
CA THR A 77 -8.94 18.83 -15.52
C THR A 77 -10.30 18.95 -16.18
N GLY A 78 -11.24 18.06 -15.82
CA GLY A 78 -12.61 18.08 -16.34
C GLY A 78 -13.58 17.43 -15.35
N ASP A 79 -14.66 18.14 -15.05
CA ASP A 79 -15.75 17.82 -14.12
C ASP A 79 -15.39 17.65 -12.63
N THR A 80 -16.19 18.30 -11.78
CA THR A 80 -16.05 18.33 -10.32
C THR A 80 -17.22 17.57 -9.70
N LEU A 81 -16.94 16.51 -8.93
CA LEU A 81 -17.98 15.87 -8.09
C LEU A 81 -17.98 16.54 -6.71
N GLN A 82 -19.12 17.13 -6.33
CA GLN A 82 -19.31 17.67 -4.99
C GLN A 82 -19.75 16.56 -4.03
N PHE A 83 -18.93 16.25 -3.05
CA PHE A 83 -19.33 15.47 -1.86
C PHE A 83 -19.90 16.45 -0.82
N SER A 84 -21.11 16.23 -0.33
CA SER A 84 -21.78 17.18 0.57
C SER A 84 -21.06 17.36 1.92
N SER A 85 -20.69 18.61 2.17
CA SER A 85 -20.18 19.28 3.39
C SER A 85 -18.89 18.76 4.04
N ALA A 86 -17.96 19.73 4.14
CA ALA A 86 -16.68 19.80 4.87
C ALA A 86 -15.38 19.29 4.20
N GLN A 87 -15.41 18.81 2.95
CA GLN A 87 -14.18 18.60 2.16
C GLN A 87 -14.27 19.33 0.82
N ASN A 88 -13.15 19.90 0.38
CA ASN A 88 -13.03 20.45 -0.98
C ASN A 88 -13.44 19.36 -2.00
N PRO A 89 -14.23 19.68 -3.03
CA PRO A 89 -14.73 18.69 -3.96
C PRO A 89 -13.59 18.01 -4.71
N MET A 90 -13.66 16.68 -4.83
CA MET A 90 -12.64 15.88 -5.51
C MET A 90 -12.75 16.12 -7.03
N ARG A 91 -11.66 16.58 -7.65
CA ARG A 91 -11.60 16.79 -9.10
C ARG A 91 -11.37 15.45 -9.80
N ILE A 92 -12.27 15.07 -10.69
CA ILE A 92 -12.06 13.91 -11.56
C ILE A 92 -11.15 14.34 -12.70
N ARG A 93 -10.22 13.47 -13.07
CA ARG A 93 -9.34 13.67 -14.23
C ARG A 93 -9.78 12.76 -15.35
N THR A 94 -9.80 13.29 -16.57
CA THR A 94 -10.02 12.51 -17.79
C THR A 94 -8.71 12.47 -18.56
N PHE A 95 -8.25 11.27 -18.90
CA PHE A 95 -7.05 11.11 -19.72
C PHE A 95 -7.45 11.27 -21.19
N HIS A 96 -6.83 12.25 -21.88
CA HIS A 96 -7.03 12.45 -23.31
C HIS A 96 -5.74 12.14 -24.06
N ARG A 97 -5.79 11.14 -24.94
CA ARG A 97 -4.69 10.77 -25.83
C ARG A 97 -4.57 11.79 -26.98
N SER A 98 -3.92 12.94 -26.76
CA SER A 98 -3.58 13.84 -27.88
C SER A 98 -2.37 13.30 -28.65
N ARG A 99 -2.51 13.18 -29.98
CA ARG A 99 -1.44 12.79 -30.91
C ARG A 99 -0.35 13.86 -31.01
N LEU A 100 0.91 13.38 -31.03
CA LEU A 100 2.19 13.98 -31.43
C LEU A 100 2.19 15.33 -32.16
N ILE A 101 3.06 16.27 -31.73
CA ILE A 101 3.94 17.08 -32.60
C ILE A 101 5.29 17.30 -31.88
N ASP A 102 6.37 17.14 -32.65
CA ASP A 102 7.78 17.42 -32.35
C ASP A 102 8.03 18.75 -31.60
N ASP A 103 9.00 18.73 -30.67
CA ASP A 103 10.18 19.59 -30.82
C ASP A 103 11.29 19.14 -29.86
N CYS A 104 12.24 18.40 -30.44
CA CYS A 104 13.61 18.33 -29.93
C CYS A 104 14.24 19.73 -30.07
N ASN A 105 14.52 20.40 -28.95
CA ASN A 105 15.66 21.31 -28.88
C ASN A 105 16.19 21.43 -27.45
N ARG A 106 16.98 20.43 -27.07
CA ARG A 106 17.87 20.50 -25.91
C ARG A 106 19.24 20.95 -26.43
N GLN A 107 19.43 22.26 -26.55
CA GLN A 107 20.76 22.86 -26.65
C GLN A 107 20.96 23.80 -25.47
N ASN A 108 21.99 23.50 -24.69
CA ASN A 108 22.89 24.39 -23.97
C ASN A 108 22.32 25.74 -23.51
N ILE A 109 22.39 26.03 -22.21
CA ILE A 109 23.12 27.19 -21.68
C ILE A 109 23.44 26.91 -20.20
N LEU A 110 24.71 26.61 -19.98
CA LEU A 110 25.47 27.01 -18.79
C LEU A 110 25.75 28.50 -19.00
N GLY A 111 25.32 29.38 -18.09
CA GLY A 111 25.81 30.76 -18.06
C GLY A 111 24.77 31.84 -17.76
N GLU A 112 25.13 32.63 -16.76
CA GLU A 112 24.74 34.02 -16.52
C GLU A 112 23.46 34.33 -15.74
N ARG A 113 23.70 34.77 -14.49
CA ARG A 113 22.85 35.69 -13.76
C ARG A 113 22.63 36.93 -14.60
N ASP A 114 21.39 37.39 -14.72
CA ASP A 114 21.16 38.81 -14.78
C ASP A 114 19.88 39.23 -14.05
N ASN A 115 20.02 40.31 -13.28
CA ASN A 115 18.99 40.90 -12.46
C ASN A 115 18.14 41.85 -13.30
N THR A 116 16.85 41.58 -13.49
CA THR A 116 15.85 42.66 -13.58
C THR A 116 14.49 42.21 -13.04
N LYS A 117 13.93 43.05 -12.17
CA LYS A 117 12.57 42.97 -11.61
C LYS A 117 11.52 43.00 -12.73
N ASN A 118 10.43 42.26 -12.58
CA ASN A 118 9.07 42.82 -12.46
C ASN A 118 8.00 41.74 -12.19
N THR A 119 7.18 42.04 -11.16
CA THR A 119 5.80 41.58 -10.83
C THR A 119 5.53 40.09 -10.55
N PRO A 120 5.05 39.74 -9.34
CA PRO A 120 4.46 38.43 -9.06
C PRO A 120 3.01 38.40 -9.57
N ASP A 121 2.69 37.50 -10.48
CA ASP A 121 1.30 37.05 -10.65
C ASP A 121 0.92 36.28 -9.37
N GLU A 122 0.13 36.96 -8.54
CA GLU A 122 -0.58 36.40 -7.39
C GLU A 122 -1.68 35.43 -7.84
N ASP A 123 -1.34 34.23 -8.33
CA ASP A 123 -2.29 33.09 -8.30
C ASP A 123 -1.62 31.71 -8.48
N TYR A 124 -0.44 31.51 -7.88
CA TYR A 124 0.14 30.17 -7.75
C TYR A 124 0.19 29.80 -6.28
N SER A 125 -0.95 29.34 -5.76
CA SER A 125 -0.92 28.51 -4.55
C SER A 125 -0.28 27.18 -4.97
N PRO A 126 0.92 26.81 -4.47
CA PRO A 126 1.46 25.50 -4.77
C PRO A 126 0.44 24.48 -4.25
N GLU A 127 -0.21 23.75 -5.16
CA GLU A 127 -0.96 22.56 -4.80
C GLU A 127 -0.04 21.76 -3.87
N LYS A 128 -0.45 21.57 -2.61
CA LYS A 128 0.33 20.80 -1.63
C LYS A 128 0.81 19.52 -2.32
N GLU A 129 2.13 19.29 -2.33
CA GLU A 129 2.71 18.10 -2.97
C GLU A 129 1.93 16.85 -2.56
N ASP A 130 1.33 16.21 -3.54
CA ASP A 130 0.48 15.04 -3.34
C ASP A 130 1.34 13.81 -3.11
N HIS A 131 1.66 13.45 -1.87
CA HIS A 131 2.42 12.22 -1.59
C HIS A 131 1.55 10.98 -1.40
N SER A 132 0.29 11.01 -1.87
CA SER A 132 -0.61 9.86 -1.79
C SER A 132 -0.08 8.71 -2.65
N GLU A 133 0.08 7.54 -2.05
CA GLU A 133 0.33 6.28 -2.76
C GLU A 133 -0.95 5.64 -3.31
N HIS A 134 -2.10 6.30 -3.14
CA HIS A 134 -3.40 5.83 -3.61
C HIS A 134 -3.87 6.61 -4.83
N LEU A 135 -4.58 5.91 -5.71
CA LEU A 135 -5.34 6.46 -6.82
C LEU A 135 -6.75 5.87 -6.78
N ILE A 136 -7.73 6.67 -7.19
CA ILE A 136 -9.13 6.25 -7.30
C ILE A 136 -9.49 6.15 -8.77
N PHE A 137 -10.14 5.06 -9.14
CA PHE A 137 -10.71 4.85 -10.47
C PHE A 137 -12.20 4.56 -10.33
N PHE A 138 -13.00 5.23 -11.15
CA PHE A 138 -14.41 4.88 -11.33
C PHE A 138 -14.54 3.90 -12.51
N ILE A 139 -14.96 2.67 -12.22
CA ILE A 139 -14.98 1.56 -13.18
C ILE A 139 -16.25 0.72 -13.03
N GLU A 140 -16.85 0.33 -14.17
CA GLU A 140 -18.03 -0.54 -14.16
C GLU A 140 -17.65 -1.97 -13.72
N PRO A 141 -18.49 -2.65 -12.91
CA PRO A 141 -18.17 -4.00 -12.41
C PRO A 141 -17.85 -5.02 -13.50
N THR A 142 -18.54 -4.97 -14.64
CA THR A 142 -18.28 -5.85 -15.79
C THR A 142 -16.92 -5.61 -16.41
N THR A 143 -16.50 -4.35 -16.47
CA THR A 143 -15.18 -3.95 -16.99
C THR A 143 -14.09 -4.34 -16.00
N PHE A 144 -14.30 -4.13 -14.70
CA PHE A 144 -13.39 -4.58 -13.66
C PHE A 144 -13.15 -6.10 -13.74
N GLU A 145 -14.20 -6.90 -13.89
CA GLU A 145 -14.07 -8.36 -13.99
C GLU A 145 -13.23 -8.78 -15.20
N HIS A 146 -13.47 -8.16 -16.35
CA HIS A 146 -12.73 -8.44 -17.58
C HIS A 146 -11.25 -8.02 -17.47
N ASP A 147 -10.99 -6.81 -16.98
CA ASP A 147 -9.67 -6.19 -17.08
C ASP A 147 -8.75 -6.48 -15.89
N PHE A 148 -9.29 -6.80 -14.70
CA PHE A 148 -8.48 -6.98 -13.47
C PHE A 148 -8.51 -8.39 -12.91
N ILE A 149 -9.53 -9.20 -13.23
CA ILE A 149 -9.66 -10.57 -12.74
C ILE A 149 -9.25 -11.58 -13.82
N ASN A 150 -9.68 -11.36 -15.06
CA ASN A 150 -9.38 -12.25 -16.18
C ASN A 150 -8.10 -11.90 -16.93
N SER A 151 -7.44 -10.80 -16.56
CA SER A 151 -6.19 -10.32 -17.16
C SER A 151 -5.13 -10.11 -16.08
N ASP A 152 -3.86 -10.09 -16.46
CA ASP A 152 -2.76 -9.80 -15.53
C ASP A 152 -2.70 -8.30 -15.23
N PRO A 153 -2.93 -7.86 -13.98
CA PRO A 153 -2.86 -6.45 -13.62
C PRO A 153 -1.39 -5.95 -13.63
N PRO A 154 -1.17 -4.63 -13.67
CA PRO A 154 0.17 -4.04 -13.62
C PRO A 154 0.93 -4.47 -12.36
N ILE A 155 2.22 -4.78 -12.56
CA ILE A 155 3.15 -5.20 -11.51
C ILE A 155 3.27 -4.06 -10.47
N ARG A 156 3.36 -4.42 -9.18
CA ARG A 156 3.58 -3.50 -8.03
C ARG A 156 2.38 -2.61 -7.65
N THR A 157 1.17 -3.10 -7.87
CA THR A 157 -0.06 -2.47 -7.36
C THR A 157 -0.87 -3.40 -6.47
N LYS A 158 -1.64 -2.83 -5.53
CA LYS A 158 -2.67 -3.53 -4.77
C LYS A 158 -4.02 -2.85 -4.97
N THR A 159 -5.08 -3.64 -5.08
CA THR A 159 -6.40 -3.14 -5.43
C THR A 159 -7.43 -3.41 -4.34
N PHE A 160 -8.36 -2.46 -4.20
CA PHE A 160 -9.63 -2.61 -3.51
C PHE A 160 -10.73 -2.16 -4.47
N PHE A 161 -11.71 -3.00 -4.73
CA PHE A 161 -12.84 -2.69 -5.61
C PHE A 161 -14.15 -3.00 -4.90
N ASN A 162 -15.04 -2.00 -4.86
CA ASN A 162 -16.40 -2.15 -4.37
C ASN A 162 -17.39 -2.05 -5.54
N PRO A 163 -18.09 -3.14 -5.90
CA PRO A 163 -19.01 -3.14 -7.05
C PRO A 163 -20.25 -2.27 -6.85
N LYS A 164 -20.65 -1.98 -5.60
CA LYS A 164 -21.82 -1.15 -5.29
C LYS A 164 -21.55 0.33 -5.56
N THR A 165 -20.34 0.78 -5.23
CA THR A 165 -19.91 2.17 -5.39
C THR A 165 -19.18 2.41 -6.70
N LYS A 166 -18.77 1.34 -7.39
CA LYS A 166 -17.98 1.37 -8.64
C LYS A 166 -16.61 2.02 -8.45
N ILE A 167 -16.10 1.98 -7.22
CA ILE A 167 -14.83 2.57 -6.83
C ILE A 167 -13.77 1.46 -6.81
N LEU A 168 -12.72 1.67 -7.59
CA LEU A 168 -11.46 0.94 -7.55
C LEU A 168 -10.40 1.85 -6.93
N ILE A 169 -9.90 1.47 -5.76
CA ILE A 169 -8.73 2.09 -5.14
C ILE A 169 -7.51 1.26 -5.54
N VAL A 170 -6.51 1.93 -6.09
CA VAL A 170 -5.22 1.33 -6.43
C VAL A 170 -4.15 1.93 -5.54
N LYS A 171 -3.40 1.07 -4.88
CA LYS A 171 -2.25 1.43 -4.06
C LYS A 171 -0.97 1.12 -4.83
N MET A 172 -0.11 2.12 -4.94
CA MET A 172 1.21 2.06 -5.57
C MET A 172 2.24 1.60 -4.54
N LEU A 173 3.00 0.56 -4.84
CA LEU A 173 3.94 -0.02 -3.87
C LEU A 173 5.35 0.59 -4.03
N GLY A 174 5.78 1.32 -3.01
CA GLY A 174 7.14 1.86 -2.92
C GLY A 174 8.17 0.82 -2.48
N PRO A 175 9.48 1.07 -2.70
CA PRO A 175 10.55 0.14 -2.30
C PRO A 175 10.53 -0.25 -0.82
N ALA A 176 10.28 0.72 0.08
CA ALA A 176 10.21 0.46 1.51
C ALA A 176 9.01 -0.41 1.91
N HIS A 177 7.88 -0.27 1.20
CA HIS A 177 6.69 -1.10 1.40
C HIS A 177 6.97 -2.56 1.00
N GLU A 178 7.58 -2.76 -0.16
CA GLU A 178 7.97 -4.09 -0.64
C GLU A 178 9.01 -4.73 0.28
N GLN A 179 9.98 -3.95 0.77
CA GLN A 179 10.98 -4.40 1.73
C GLN A 179 10.33 -4.83 3.04
N ALA A 180 9.40 -4.04 3.59
CA ALA A 180 8.68 -4.39 4.81
C ALA A 180 7.85 -5.67 4.62
N THR A 181 7.12 -5.79 3.51
CA THR A 181 6.34 -7.00 3.22
C THR A 181 7.23 -8.25 3.13
N THR A 182 8.38 -8.13 2.48
CA THR A 182 9.35 -9.23 2.32
C THR A 182 10.01 -9.60 3.64
N ALA A 183 10.55 -8.62 4.36
CA ALA A 183 11.20 -8.82 5.64
C ALA A 183 10.24 -9.43 6.67
N PHE A 184 8.97 -8.99 6.69
CA PHE A 184 7.96 -9.58 7.57
C PHE A 184 7.67 -11.04 7.23
N ASN A 185 7.53 -11.38 5.94
CA ASN A 185 7.37 -12.76 5.50
C ASN A 185 8.53 -13.65 5.97
N ASP A 186 9.76 -13.16 5.89
CA ASP A 186 10.94 -13.93 6.25
C ASP A 186 11.05 -14.11 7.77
N MET A 187 10.78 -13.06 8.53
CA MET A 187 10.65 -13.11 9.99
C MET A 187 9.62 -14.14 10.44
N LEU A 188 8.42 -14.15 9.82
CA LEU A 188 7.38 -15.15 10.11
C LEU A 188 7.86 -16.58 9.78
N LYS A 189 8.51 -16.78 8.63
CA LYS A 189 9.03 -18.10 8.24
C LYS A 189 10.13 -18.59 9.17
N LEU A 190 11.02 -17.70 9.60
CA LEU A 190 12.09 -18.00 10.56
C LEU A 190 11.50 -18.43 11.90
N ALA A 191 10.52 -17.70 12.44
CA ALA A 191 9.84 -18.08 13.68
C ALA A 191 9.14 -19.45 13.60
N LEU A 192 8.72 -19.88 12.39
CA LEU A 192 8.13 -21.20 12.15
C LEU A 192 9.16 -22.33 11.93
N GLN A 193 10.43 -22.01 11.64
CA GLN A 193 11.46 -23.04 11.37
C GLN A 193 11.76 -23.91 12.59
N PRO A 194 11.90 -23.36 13.82
CA PRO A 194 12.09 -24.16 15.02
C PRO A 194 10.92 -25.09 15.32
N MET A 195 9.76 -24.97 14.66
CA MET A 195 8.65 -25.92 14.76
C MET A 195 8.58 -26.92 13.60
N GLY A 196 9.39 -26.72 12.54
CA GLY A 196 9.30 -27.50 11.30
C GLY A 196 8.08 -27.16 10.44
N LEU A 197 7.43 -26.03 10.69
CA LEU A 197 6.13 -25.68 10.10
C LEU A 197 6.19 -24.65 8.96
N ASN A 198 7.36 -24.10 8.65
CA ASN A 198 7.53 -23.10 7.59
C ASN A 198 7.00 -23.56 6.21
N LYS A 199 7.02 -24.86 5.90
CA LYS A 199 6.47 -25.43 4.64
C LYS A 199 4.98 -25.79 4.72
N THR A 200 4.37 -25.70 5.91
CA THR A 200 2.98 -26.10 6.15
C THR A 200 2.00 -24.94 5.99
N ILE A 201 2.49 -23.71 5.84
CA ILE A 201 1.70 -22.54 5.48
C ILE A 201 1.71 -22.27 3.96
N GLN A 202 0.73 -21.51 3.51
CA GLN A 202 0.65 -20.93 2.16
C GLN A 202 0.66 -19.41 2.29
N SER A 203 1.46 -18.74 1.43
CA SER A 203 1.37 -17.29 1.25
C SER A 203 0.31 -16.96 0.19
N TRP A 204 -0.42 -15.88 0.44
CA TRP A 204 -1.51 -15.38 -0.39
C TRP A 204 -1.12 -14.15 -1.20
N GLY A 205 0.06 -13.55 -0.97
CA GLY A 205 0.70 -12.53 -1.83
C GLY A 205 -0.27 -11.57 -2.54
N ASN A 206 -0.48 -11.79 -3.84
CA ASN A 206 -1.31 -10.95 -4.72
C ASN A 206 -2.73 -11.48 -4.94
N THR A 207 -3.19 -12.44 -4.14
CA THR A 207 -4.50 -13.04 -4.32
C THR A 207 -5.59 -12.04 -3.96
N VAL A 208 -6.52 -11.81 -4.90
CA VAL A 208 -7.71 -10.99 -4.69
C VAL A 208 -8.72 -11.78 -3.86
N MET A 209 -9.06 -11.27 -2.67
CA MET A 209 -10.06 -11.86 -1.78
C MET A 209 -11.44 -11.26 -2.06
N LEU A 210 -12.43 -12.14 -2.26
CA LEU A 210 -13.83 -11.76 -2.47
C LEU A 210 -14.60 -11.81 -1.14
N ALA A 211 -15.06 -10.66 -0.68
CA ALA A 211 -15.95 -10.54 0.47
C ALA A 211 -17.39 -10.93 0.12
N THR A 212 -18.20 -11.19 1.15
CA THR A 212 -19.61 -11.57 1.02
C THR A 212 -20.46 -10.48 0.33
N ASP A 213 -20.10 -9.21 0.49
CA ASP A 213 -20.79 -8.06 -0.09
C ASP A 213 -20.40 -7.77 -1.56
N GLY A 214 -19.54 -8.62 -2.15
CA GLY A 214 -19.03 -8.51 -3.50
C GLY A 214 -17.73 -7.70 -3.62
N THR A 215 -17.27 -7.08 -2.53
CA THR A 215 -16.03 -6.30 -2.51
C THR A 215 -14.83 -7.21 -2.73
N ARG A 216 -13.88 -6.73 -3.53
CA ARG A 216 -12.64 -7.44 -3.86
C ARG A 216 -11.46 -6.65 -3.30
N LYS A 217 -10.60 -7.27 -2.48
CA LYS A 217 -9.44 -6.60 -1.88
C LYS A 217 -8.22 -7.50 -1.93
N GLN A 218 -7.05 -6.93 -2.19
CA GLN A 218 -5.76 -7.58 -2.03
C GLN A 218 -5.10 -7.09 -0.74
N ALA A 219 -4.56 -8.03 0.04
CA ALA A 219 -3.71 -7.68 1.17
C ALA A 219 -2.27 -7.43 0.69
N ASP A 220 -1.50 -6.69 1.49
CA ASP A 220 -0.07 -6.55 1.26
C ASP A 220 0.65 -7.88 1.47
N GLY A 221 0.32 -8.58 2.57
CA GLY A 221 0.73 -9.96 2.84
C GLY A 221 -0.39 -10.80 3.45
N GLY A 222 -0.32 -12.12 3.27
CA GLY A 222 -1.31 -13.02 3.85
C GLY A 222 -0.79 -14.44 3.97
N TRP A 223 -1.09 -15.08 5.09
CA TRP A 223 -0.64 -16.44 5.40
C TRP A 223 -1.77 -17.24 6.04
N GLY A 224 -1.76 -18.54 5.79
CA GLY A 224 -2.69 -19.48 6.40
C GLY A 224 -2.22 -20.91 6.23
N PRO A 225 -2.94 -21.89 6.78
CA PRO A 225 -2.56 -23.29 6.67
C PRO A 225 -2.69 -23.72 5.21
N ARG A 226 -1.65 -24.38 4.67
CA ARG A 226 -1.68 -24.92 3.31
C ARG A 226 -2.79 -25.94 3.12
N ARG A 227 -3.09 -26.68 4.19
CA ARG A 227 -4.19 -27.64 4.30
C ARG A 227 -5.07 -27.22 5.47
N PRO A 228 -6.08 -26.36 5.25
CA PRO A 228 -7.00 -25.98 6.31
C PRO A 228 -7.79 -27.19 6.83
N PRO A 229 -8.34 -27.13 8.06
CA PRO A 229 -9.23 -28.16 8.59
C PRO A 229 -10.41 -28.46 7.64
N PRO A 230 -11.03 -29.67 7.73
CA PRO A 230 -12.24 -29.97 6.97
C PRO A 230 -13.30 -28.89 7.18
N ASN A 231 -13.95 -28.47 6.09
CA ASN A 231 -14.96 -27.41 6.06
C ASN A 231 -14.47 -25.98 6.37
N ALA A 232 -13.18 -25.78 6.67
CA ALA A 232 -12.63 -24.44 6.78
C ALA A 232 -12.32 -23.88 5.38
N PRO A 233 -12.74 -22.64 5.08
CA PRO A 233 -12.49 -22.01 3.80
C PRO A 233 -11.00 -21.77 3.59
N ARG A 234 -10.56 -21.95 2.35
CA ARG A 234 -9.18 -21.70 1.93
C ARG A 234 -9.00 -20.19 1.74
N ARG A 235 -8.56 -19.54 2.81
CA ARG A 235 -8.26 -18.09 2.88
C ARG A 235 -7.09 -17.84 3.83
N PRO A 236 -6.40 -16.69 3.74
CA PRO A 236 -5.44 -16.30 4.75
C PRO A 236 -6.12 -16.17 6.13
N THR A 237 -5.37 -16.49 7.17
CA THR A 237 -5.78 -16.40 8.57
C THR A 237 -5.04 -15.29 9.30
N VAL A 238 -3.82 -14.98 8.85
CA VAL A 238 -3.04 -13.81 9.25
C VAL A 238 -2.83 -12.93 8.03
N ILE A 239 -3.15 -11.65 8.16
CA ILE A 239 -2.99 -10.62 7.13
C ILE A 239 -1.96 -9.58 7.58
N LEU A 240 -1.19 -9.05 6.64
CA LEU A 240 -0.35 -7.87 6.79
C LEU A 240 -0.88 -6.76 5.89
N GLU A 241 -0.99 -5.56 6.43
CA GLU A 241 -1.16 -4.30 5.70
C GLU A 241 -0.02 -3.36 6.10
N VAL A 242 0.64 -2.73 5.14
CA VAL A 242 1.78 -1.84 5.34
C VAL A 242 1.45 -0.46 4.78
N ALA A 243 1.57 0.60 5.57
CA ALA A 243 1.37 1.98 5.11
C ALA A 243 2.69 2.77 5.17
N ASN A 244 2.91 3.69 4.22
CA ASN A 244 4.02 4.66 4.27
C ASN A 244 3.52 6.09 4.52
N SER A 245 2.64 6.57 3.65
CA SER A 245 2.14 7.96 3.68
C SER A 245 0.67 8.07 4.05
N GLU A 246 0.02 6.93 4.31
CA GLU A 246 -1.37 6.90 4.75
C GLU A 246 -1.54 7.45 6.16
N THR A 247 -2.74 7.95 6.43
CA THR A 247 -3.12 8.23 7.82
C THR A 247 -3.21 6.93 8.60
N TYR A 248 -2.80 6.95 9.87
CA TYR A 248 -2.99 5.83 10.78
C TYR A 248 -4.45 5.33 10.81
N ALA A 249 -5.41 6.24 10.67
CA ALA A 249 -6.83 5.91 10.60
C ALA A 249 -7.19 5.02 9.38
N LYS A 250 -6.56 5.25 8.22
CA LYS A 250 -6.76 4.43 7.03
C LYS A 250 -6.19 3.02 7.20
N LEU A 251 -4.94 2.90 7.66
CA LEU A 251 -4.33 1.60 7.97
C LEU A 251 -5.15 0.82 9.00
N ARG A 252 -5.62 1.51 10.05
CA ARG A 252 -6.53 0.92 11.03
C ARG A 252 -7.83 0.42 10.39
N ARG A 253 -8.45 1.18 9.50
CA ARG A 253 -9.68 0.72 8.82
C ARG A 253 -9.40 -0.49 7.93
N ASP A 254 -8.29 -0.49 7.19
CA ASP A 254 -7.90 -1.60 6.32
C ASP A 254 -7.65 -2.88 7.12
N THR A 255 -6.91 -2.80 8.22
CA THR A 255 -6.67 -3.95 9.11
C THR A 255 -7.97 -4.47 9.73
N GLN A 256 -8.84 -3.57 10.19
CA GLN A 256 -10.14 -3.95 10.75
C GLN A 256 -11.08 -4.58 9.72
N TYR A 257 -11.04 -4.13 8.46
CA TYR A 257 -11.80 -4.73 7.35
C TYR A 257 -11.51 -6.22 7.19
N TRP A 258 -10.24 -6.63 7.38
CA TRP A 258 -9.83 -8.03 7.19
C TRP A 258 -10.37 -8.98 8.25
N ILE A 259 -10.44 -8.54 9.50
CA ILE A 259 -10.87 -9.37 10.64
C ILE A 259 -12.38 -9.33 10.88
N ASP A 260 -13.11 -8.45 10.18
CA ASP A 260 -14.55 -8.41 10.24
C ASP A 260 -15.16 -9.72 9.71
N PRO A 261 -15.92 -10.48 10.55
CA PRO A 261 -16.54 -11.74 10.15
C PRO A 261 -17.56 -11.59 9.02
N GLU A 262 -18.16 -10.42 8.86
CA GLU A 262 -19.12 -10.18 7.78
C GLU A 262 -18.42 -9.91 6.44
N ARG A 263 -17.10 -9.67 6.45
CA ARG A 263 -16.32 -9.32 5.25
C ARG A 263 -15.37 -10.43 4.83
N GLN A 264 -14.17 -10.48 5.41
CA GLN A 264 -13.08 -11.35 4.96
C GLN A 264 -12.70 -12.44 5.99
N GLU A 265 -12.98 -12.21 7.28
CA GLU A 265 -12.83 -13.19 8.37
C GLU A 265 -11.40 -13.78 8.48
N ALA A 266 -10.38 -12.92 8.39
CA ALA A 266 -9.06 -13.23 8.89
C ALA A 266 -9.10 -13.34 10.42
N ASN A 267 -8.25 -14.18 11.00
CA ASN A 267 -8.16 -14.33 12.45
C ASN A 267 -7.34 -13.18 13.07
N ILE A 268 -6.29 -12.73 12.37
CA ILE A 268 -5.40 -11.65 12.80
C ILE A 268 -5.11 -10.74 11.61
N ALA A 269 -5.12 -9.43 11.84
CA ALA A 269 -4.57 -8.43 10.93
C ALA A 269 -3.43 -7.66 11.60
N ILE A 270 -2.30 -7.57 10.92
CA ILE A 270 -1.11 -6.87 11.36
C ILE A 270 -0.98 -5.61 10.52
N GLY A 271 -1.05 -4.45 11.16
CA GLY A 271 -0.83 -3.16 10.52
C GLY A 271 0.59 -2.69 10.80
N VAL A 272 1.36 -2.38 9.76
CA VAL A 272 2.69 -1.78 9.87
C VAL A 272 2.64 -0.39 9.28
N ASN A 273 2.85 0.65 10.09
CA ASN A 273 2.95 2.02 9.63
C ASN A 273 4.42 2.44 9.61
N LEU A 274 4.91 2.82 8.44
CA LEU A 274 6.28 3.24 8.20
C LEU A 274 6.32 4.77 8.15
N HIS A 275 7.02 5.40 9.08
CA HIS A 275 7.13 6.85 9.07
C HIS A 275 8.05 7.31 7.94
N THR A 276 7.59 8.23 7.10
CA THR A 276 8.32 8.65 5.88
C THR A 276 9.48 9.62 6.10
N LYS A 277 9.48 10.37 7.21
CA LYS A 277 10.50 11.42 7.49
C LYS A 277 11.52 11.09 8.58
N ARG A 278 11.33 10.00 9.32
CA ARG A 278 12.21 9.59 10.41
C ARG A 278 12.17 8.07 10.54
N PRO A 279 13.25 7.43 11.03
CA PRO A 279 13.29 5.99 11.23
C PRO A 279 12.40 5.60 12.41
N GLU A 280 11.11 5.44 12.12
CA GLU A 280 10.07 5.03 13.06
C GLU A 280 9.07 4.11 12.36
N ILE A 281 8.72 3.00 13.01
CA ILE A 281 7.77 2.01 12.53
C ILE A 281 6.81 1.68 13.66
N THR A 282 5.51 1.78 13.40
CA THR A 282 4.48 1.31 14.33
C THR A 282 3.92 -0.02 13.85
N ILE A 283 3.75 -0.98 14.75
CA ILE A 283 3.13 -2.27 14.47
C ILE A 283 1.92 -2.43 15.38
N ASP A 284 0.77 -2.70 14.77
CA ASP A 284 -0.47 -3.06 15.45
C ASP A 284 -0.89 -4.48 15.12
N GLN A 285 -1.39 -5.21 16.12
CA GLN A 285 -2.04 -6.50 15.93
C GLN A 285 -3.51 -6.41 16.32
N TRP A 286 -4.39 -6.62 15.34
CA TRP A 286 -5.83 -6.59 15.49
C TRP A 286 -6.44 -7.99 15.40
N GLU A 287 -7.46 -8.23 16.22
CA GLU A 287 -8.31 -9.42 16.13
C GLU A 287 -9.77 -9.05 16.38
N TRP A 288 -10.70 -9.91 15.95
CA TRP A 288 -12.10 -9.74 16.24
C TRP A 288 -12.45 -10.33 17.61
N SER A 289 -13.05 -9.54 18.50
CA SER A 289 -13.57 -10.03 19.77
C SER A 289 -15.03 -10.42 19.62
N SER A 290 -15.34 -11.71 19.67
CA SER A 290 -16.72 -12.20 19.71
C SER A 290 -17.49 -11.78 20.96
N GLN A 291 -16.80 -11.45 22.06
CA GLN A 291 -17.44 -11.00 23.31
C GLN A 291 -18.00 -9.58 23.20
N THR A 292 -17.31 -8.72 22.45
CA THR A 292 -17.65 -7.30 22.30
C THR A 292 -18.13 -6.96 20.89
N SER A 293 -18.21 -7.95 20.00
CA SER A 293 -18.56 -7.84 18.58
C SER A 293 -17.88 -6.66 17.88
N ARG A 294 -16.57 -6.51 18.13
CA ARG A 294 -15.78 -5.43 17.54
C ARG A 294 -14.30 -5.81 17.40
N PRO A 295 -13.56 -5.15 16.50
CA PRO A 295 -12.12 -5.23 16.44
C PRO A 295 -11.47 -4.74 17.74
N ILE A 296 -10.47 -5.47 18.22
CA ILE A 296 -9.63 -5.07 19.35
C ILE A 296 -8.17 -5.08 18.93
N ASN A 297 -7.42 -4.09 19.41
CA ASN A 297 -5.98 -4.06 19.27
C ASN A 297 -5.36 -4.80 20.45
N ARG A 298 -4.63 -5.89 20.17
CA ARG A 298 -3.94 -6.71 21.17
C ARG A 298 -2.54 -6.22 21.47
N THR A 299 -1.88 -5.67 20.45
CA THR A 299 -0.47 -5.28 20.51
C THR A 299 -0.31 -4.00 19.74
N HIS A 300 0.19 -2.97 20.42
CA HIS A 300 0.67 -1.75 19.79
C HIS A 300 2.13 -1.58 20.21
N LEU A 301 3.03 -1.48 19.26
CA LEU A 301 4.43 -1.16 19.53
C LEU A 301 4.97 -0.20 18.48
N THR A 302 5.86 0.69 18.91
CA THR A 302 6.62 1.56 18.04
C THR A 302 8.09 1.26 18.18
N ILE A 303 8.77 1.09 17.05
CA ILE A 303 10.22 0.91 16.92
C ILE A 303 10.77 2.20 16.34
N SER A 304 11.77 2.79 16.97
CA SER A 304 12.37 4.05 16.50
C SER A 304 13.88 4.02 16.62
N ARG A 305 14.58 4.75 15.74
CA ARG A 305 16.03 4.93 15.83
C ARG A 305 16.36 6.40 16.08
N LYS A 306 17.19 6.69 17.07
CA LYS A 306 17.66 8.05 17.33
C LYS A 306 18.95 8.34 16.55
N SER A 307 19.40 9.59 16.62
CA SER A 307 20.63 10.07 15.95
C SER A 307 21.90 9.38 16.43
N ASP A 308 21.88 8.74 17.60
CA ASP A 308 22.99 7.93 18.13
C ASP A 308 23.04 6.51 17.50
N GLY A 309 22.10 6.18 16.62
CA GLY A 309 21.97 4.86 16.00
C GLY A 309 21.29 3.83 16.88
N ALA A 310 20.98 4.14 18.15
CA ALA A 310 20.33 3.21 19.05
C ALA A 310 18.84 3.05 18.70
N VAL A 311 18.35 1.81 18.81
CA VAL A 311 16.95 1.44 18.58
C VAL A 311 16.19 1.44 19.91
N TYR A 312 15.03 2.08 19.90
CA TYR A 312 14.15 2.25 21.04
C TYR A 312 12.78 1.68 20.73
N PHE A 313 12.12 1.19 21.77
CA PHE A 313 10.78 0.65 21.71
C PHE A 313 9.83 1.43 22.62
N ASP A 314 8.60 1.60 22.17
CA ASP A 314 7.46 2.05 22.97
C ASP A 314 6.32 1.03 22.85
N PRO A 315 5.89 0.34 23.93
CA PRO A 315 6.46 0.42 25.28
C PRO A 315 7.87 -0.20 25.37
N TYR A 316 8.70 0.36 26.25
CA TYR A 316 10.08 -0.13 26.46
C TYR A 316 10.14 -1.40 27.32
N HIS A 317 9.23 -1.54 28.28
CA HIS A 317 9.19 -2.65 29.23
C HIS A 317 7.79 -3.25 29.42
N PRO A 318 7.66 -4.59 29.39
CA PRO A 318 8.70 -5.58 29.04
C PRO A 318 9.21 -5.36 27.60
N LEU A 319 10.37 -5.93 27.25
CA LEU A 319 10.86 -5.84 25.87
C LEU A 319 9.77 -6.38 24.93
N PRO A 320 9.44 -5.64 23.86
CA PRO A 320 8.32 -6.00 23.03
C PRO A 320 8.64 -7.21 22.17
N LYS A 321 7.60 -8.01 21.97
CA LYS A 321 7.56 -9.16 21.07
C LYS A 321 6.22 -9.17 20.37
N LEU A 322 6.20 -9.68 19.15
CA LEU A 322 4.96 -9.89 18.42
C LEU A 322 4.59 -11.37 18.53
N VAL A 323 3.39 -11.65 19.06
CA VAL A 323 2.93 -13.03 19.30
C VAL A 323 1.69 -13.28 18.47
N ILE A 324 1.81 -14.21 17.53
CA ILE A 324 0.70 -14.71 16.73
C ILE A 324 0.30 -16.07 17.34
N PRO A 325 -0.89 -16.18 17.96
CA PRO A 325 -1.37 -17.44 18.48
C PRO A 325 -1.34 -18.56 17.44
N PHE A 326 -0.86 -19.73 17.85
CA PHE A 326 -0.73 -20.90 16.97
C PHE A 326 -2.06 -21.23 16.29
N GLU A 327 -3.12 -21.30 17.09
CA GLU A 327 -4.46 -21.67 16.62
C GLU A 327 -5.03 -20.63 15.64
N SER A 328 -4.64 -19.36 15.78
CA SER A 328 -5.06 -18.30 14.86
C SER A 328 -4.44 -18.48 13.47
N LEU A 329 -3.16 -18.88 13.39
CA LEU A 329 -2.52 -19.15 12.11
C LEU A 329 -2.97 -20.49 11.51
N PHE A 330 -3.00 -21.56 12.30
CA PHE A 330 -3.21 -22.92 11.79
C PHE A 330 -4.67 -23.42 11.81
N ARG A 331 -5.58 -22.73 12.51
CA ARG A 331 -6.98 -23.12 12.71
C ARG A 331 -7.15 -24.51 13.35
N ARG A 332 -6.18 -24.91 14.17
CA ARG A 332 -6.21 -26.13 14.97
C ARG A 332 -5.39 -25.94 16.24
N PRO A 333 -5.66 -26.71 17.31
CA PRO A 333 -4.77 -26.76 18.46
C PRO A 333 -3.37 -27.25 18.09
N ALA A 334 -2.39 -26.85 18.90
CA ALA A 334 -1.07 -27.45 18.89
C ALA A 334 -1.16 -28.93 19.29
N GLU A 335 -0.53 -29.82 18.53
CA GLU A 335 -0.65 -31.28 18.70
C GLU A 335 0.59 -31.91 19.33
N ILE A 336 1.76 -31.28 19.16
CA ILE A 336 3.04 -31.76 19.70
C ILE A 336 3.70 -30.70 20.58
N ASN A 337 4.55 -31.11 21.52
CA ASN A 337 5.25 -30.20 22.45
C ASN A 337 6.13 -29.13 21.76
N ARG A 338 6.45 -29.33 20.48
CA ARG A 338 7.22 -28.39 19.67
C ARG A 338 6.36 -27.29 19.07
N GLU A 339 5.05 -27.50 18.96
CA GLU A 339 4.10 -26.51 18.44
C GLU A 339 3.67 -25.57 19.57
N HIS A 340 3.85 -24.28 19.34
CA HIS A 340 3.51 -23.22 20.27
C HIS A 340 3.21 -21.94 19.50
N ASP A 341 2.77 -20.89 20.20
CA ASP A 341 2.54 -19.59 19.57
C ASP A 341 3.77 -19.10 18.81
N ILE A 342 3.54 -18.45 17.67
CA ILE A 342 4.61 -17.91 16.85
C ILE A 342 5.08 -16.62 17.51
N VAL A 343 6.27 -16.67 18.09
CA VAL A 343 6.89 -15.52 18.76
C VAL A 343 7.95 -14.94 17.83
N ILE A 344 7.81 -13.65 17.56
CA ILE A 344 8.82 -12.82 16.92
C ILE A 344 9.44 -11.99 18.04
N GLU A 345 10.70 -12.27 18.37
CA GLU A 345 11.38 -11.63 19.50
C GLU A 345 11.85 -10.22 19.13
N THR A 346 12.31 -9.49 20.15
CA THR A 346 12.78 -8.11 20.00
C THR A 346 13.90 -7.99 18.97
N GLN A 347 14.79 -8.98 18.88
CA GLN A 347 15.92 -8.94 17.95
C GLN A 347 15.46 -9.00 16.49
N GLU A 348 14.51 -9.87 16.16
CA GLU A 348 13.95 -9.94 14.80
C GLU A 348 13.17 -8.67 14.45
N LEU A 349 12.51 -8.03 15.43
CA LEU A 349 11.87 -6.72 15.22
C LEU A 349 12.88 -5.61 14.94
N VAL A 350 14.05 -5.62 15.59
CA VAL A 350 15.16 -4.70 15.30
C VAL A 350 15.71 -4.92 13.89
N GLU A 351 15.94 -6.17 13.50
CA GLU A 351 16.41 -6.53 12.16
C GLU A 351 15.41 -6.12 11.08
N PHE A 352 14.14 -6.42 11.29
CA PHE A 352 13.04 -5.98 10.43
C PHE A 352 13.06 -4.46 10.23
N ALA A 353 13.12 -3.68 11.32
CA ALA A 353 13.13 -2.23 11.23
C ALA A 353 14.37 -1.69 10.51
N SER A 354 15.53 -2.30 10.77
CA SER A 354 16.80 -1.89 10.18
C SER A 354 16.80 -2.08 8.66
N LEU A 355 16.33 -3.23 8.17
CA LEU A 355 16.18 -3.51 6.73
C LEU A 355 15.25 -2.52 6.04
N VAL A 356 14.16 -2.12 6.70
CA VAL A 356 13.23 -1.14 6.15
C VAL A 356 13.85 0.27 6.11
N TRP A 357 14.52 0.69 7.19
CA TRP A 357 15.16 2.01 7.25
C TRP A 357 16.32 2.17 6.28
N GLU A 358 17.09 1.12 6.03
CA GLU A 358 18.15 1.11 5.01
C GLU A 358 17.57 1.52 3.64
N VAL A 359 16.42 0.95 3.28
CA VAL A 359 15.69 1.28 2.05
C VAL A 359 15.05 2.67 2.12
N GLN A 360 14.56 3.13 3.28
CA GLN A 360 13.90 4.45 3.40
C GLN A 360 14.88 5.62 3.40
N PHE A 361 16.05 5.50 4.04
CA PHE A 361 16.90 6.65 4.40
C PHE A 361 18.37 6.53 4.00
N GLU A 362 18.88 5.33 3.72
CA GLU A 362 20.34 5.09 3.61
C GLU A 362 20.79 4.78 2.17
N GLN A 363 19.91 4.92 1.18
CA GLN A 363 20.25 4.64 -0.22
C GLN A 363 21.29 5.61 -0.84
N ASP A 364 21.62 6.70 -0.15
CA ASP A 364 22.54 7.77 -0.62
C ASP A 364 23.91 7.79 0.10
N SER A 365 24.20 6.80 0.96
CA SER A 365 25.54 6.66 1.58
C SER A 365 26.56 5.98 0.66
#